data_AF-A0A7C1YZS9-F1
#
_entry.id   AF-A0A7C1YZS9-F1
#
_cell.length_a   1.000
_cell.length_b   1.000
_cell.length_c   1.000
_cell.angle_alpha   90.00
_cell.angle_beta   90.00
_cell.angle_gamma   90.00
#
_symmetry.space_group_name_H-M   'P 1'
#
loop_
_entity.id
_entity.type
_entity.pdbx_description
1 polymer ?
#
loop_
_entity_poly.entity_id
_entity_poly.type
_entity_poly.pdbx_seq_one_letter_code
_entity_poly.pdbx_strand_id
1 'polypeptide(L)'
;MMMAILKVEVRVEGNHNYMPLMEGDESFWQTRIRITQIPEPFLPQIVPEDAVPFYQSHEAIRSFLYDPFGDDPPSTYGLELTAKDNVEVVFFSKADSKFQAIKLGHAWLSNLKYKFKGLDGTVKAKSIRKNIPESGKESHLLEINLPPGFIKQKINIIERFIKAFYYTTEHQVQLFILWRREPRSANSQEQSNLYNLRIFIAYHLNNSNIEAKLKLEGIIQFFSMDIENRLGDRARILTPSDISHLDILEGAVFNDDAEPLRTYVQEDVNFDFPETLPLPRLPILENENVRYIDIHDDFKSKAISVGNHIKDGVITDHETFIPINKLPQDMAIFGKSGSGKTYFLARFVAELTVKAKNIGILVLNVAKESQEIFYRDFSKVKYSDKDFHIPYFIDAKEETLKKRLQETATYICASLGLKNVFEKIIYRTEVGFLELTGQLPEYFIDLLRGVETYIKNNPYGPEEQANLLQVFRNRMNTFDEEKVQNVLKITNKLPKWVDDWLIGKKIFLDLSMCSKFVKMLIVNAIFQLVRTLISFFFENSFKNEQALAFFYIHIN
;
A
#
# COMPACT_ATOMS: atom_id res chain seq x y z
N MET A 1 -27.41 -38.68 -61.09
CA MET A 1 -27.05 -37.41 -61.73
C MET A 1 -25.96 -36.78 -60.88
N MET A 2 -24.72 -37.11 -61.24
CA MET A 2 -23.47 -36.70 -60.58
C MET A 2 -23.18 -35.23 -60.91
N MET A 3 -22.74 -34.45 -59.92
CA MET A 3 -22.31 -33.07 -60.14
C MET A 3 -20.80 -32.93 -59.95
N ALA A 4 -20.16 -32.71 -61.09
CA ALA A 4 -18.94 -31.97 -61.42
C ALA A 4 -17.84 -31.76 -60.34
N ILE A 5 -16.70 -32.36 -60.66
CA ILE A 5 -15.34 -32.05 -60.21
C ILE A 5 -14.86 -30.79 -60.96
N LEU A 6 -14.27 -29.83 -60.24
CA LEU A 6 -13.42 -28.78 -60.82
C LEU A 6 -11.97 -29.05 -60.40
N LYS A 7 -11.19 -29.54 -61.37
CA LYS A 7 -9.73 -29.65 -61.36
C LYS A 7 -9.16 -28.34 -61.89
N VAL A 8 -8.12 -27.81 -61.23
CA VAL A 8 -7.05 -27.07 -61.91
C VAL A 8 -5.72 -27.59 -61.37
N GLU A 9 -4.94 -28.18 -62.29
CA GLU A 9 -3.60 -28.74 -62.11
C GLU A 9 -2.57 -27.58 -61.94
N VAL A 10 -1.37 -27.77 -61.40
CA VAL A 10 -0.20 -28.22 -62.17
C VAL A 10 1.00 -28.47 -61.24
N ARG A 11 1.58 -29.67 -61.42
CA ARG A 11 2.99 -30.14 -61.32
C ARG A 11 3.93 -29.54 -60.26
N VAL A 12 4.49 -30.45 -59.46
CA VAL A 12 5.91 -30.40 -59.08
C VAL A 12 6.52 -31.76 -59.38
N GLU A 13 7.52 -31.75 -60.26
CA GLU A 13 8.38 -32.89 -60.60
C GLU A 13 9.21 -33.32 -59.38
N GLY A 14 9.39 -34.63 -59.24
CA GLY A 14 10.11 -35.21 -58.11
C GLY A 14 11.61 -35.00 -58.17
N ASN A 15 12.24 -35.04 -57.00
CA ASN A 15 13.41 -35.90 -56.81
C ASN A 15 13.62 -36.18 -55.32
N HIS A 16 13.94 -37.45 -55.06
CA HIS A 16 14.20 -38.01 -53.75
C HIS A 16 15.36 -37.33 -53.04
N ASN A 17 15.13 -36.95 -51.78
CA ASN A 17 16.06 -37.24 -50.70
C ASN A 17 15.23 -37.48 -49.44
N TYR A 18 15.14 -38.75 -49.04
CA TYR A 18 14.74 -39.15 -47.70
C TYR A 18 15.76 -38.54 -46.72
N MET A 19 15.40 -37.45 -46.04
CA MET A 19 15.92 -37.19 -44.71
C MET A 19 14.87 -37.66 -43.71
N PRO A 20 15.24 -38.42 -42.67
CA PRO A 20 14.30 -38.79 -41.64
C PRO A 20 13.79 -37.51 -40.97
N LEU A 21 12.48 -37.46 -40.72
CA LEU A 21 11.91 -36.59 -39.69
C LEU A 21 12.75 -36.79 -38.43
N MET A 22 13.51 -35.76 -38.03
CA MET A 22 14.13 -35.72 -36.72
C MET A 22 13.01 -35.74 -35.68
N GLU A 23 12.85 -36.88 -35.03
CA GLU A 23 12.10 -37.05 -33.79
C GLU A 23 12.66 -36.10 -32.71
N GLY A 24 11.76 -35.50 -31.93
CA GLY A 24 12.06 -35.12 -30.54
C GLY A 24 12.54 -33.69 -30.27
N ASP A 25 11.70 -32.67 -30.51
CA ASP A 25 11.77 -31.43 -29.72
C ASP A 25 10.97 -31.66 -28.43
N GLU A 26 11.47 -32.53 -27.55
CA GLU A 26 10.79 -32.91 -26.31
C GLU A 26 10.70 -31.69 -25.39
N SER A 27 9.48 -31.18 -25.21
CA SER A 27 9.17 -30.14 -24.24
C SER A 27 8.14 -30.67 -23.25
N PHE A 28 8.27 -30.30 -21.98
CA PHE A 28 7.23 -30.56 -20.98
C PHE A 28 6.55 -29.25 -20.58
N TRP A 29 5.35 -29.36 -20.00
CA TRP A 29 4.65 -28.21 -19.46
C TRP A 29 4.87 -28.12 -17.97
N GLN A 30 4.91 -26.88 -17.46
CA GLN A 30 5.02 -26.61 -16.04
C GLN A 30 3.87 -25.69 -15.64
N THR A 31 3.18 -26.05 -14.56
CA THR A 31 2.36 -25.06 -13.85
C THR A 31 3.27 -24.14 -13.07
N ARG A 32 3.05 -22.83 -13.14
CA ARG A 32 3.81 -21.83 -12.39
C ARG A 32 2.84 -20.86 -11.73
N ILE A 33 2.87 -20.84 -10.40
CA ILE A 33 2.02 -19.99 -9.56
C ILE A 33 2.92 -18.94 -8.94
N ARG A 34 2.88 -17.72 -9.49
CA ARG A 34 3.63 -16.59 -8.95
C ARG A 34 2.83 -15.94 -7.84
N ILE A 35 3.37 -15.92 -6.62
CA ILE A 35 2.76 -15.23 -5.48
C ILE A 35 2.92 -13.72 -5.66
N THR A 36 1.82 -12.99 -5.50
CA THR A 36 1.75 -11.53 -5.63
C THR A 36 1.44 -10.85 -4.30
N GLN A 37 0.81 -11.57 -3.37
CA GLN A 37 0.50 -11.10 -2.03
C GLN A 37 0.75 -12.21 -1.03
N ILE A 38 1.31 -11.85 0.11
CA ILE A 38 1.59 -12.79 1.19
C ILE A 38 0.55 -12.63 2.30
N PRO A 39 0.27 -13.71 3.02
CA PRO A 39 -0.73 -13.67 4.06
C PRO A 39 -0.36 -12.73 5.22
N GLU A 40 -1.37 -12.41 6.03
CA GLU A 40 -1.16 -11.81 7.36
C GLU A 40 -0.25 -12.66 8.24
N PRO A 41 0.46 -12.04 9.22
CA PRO A 41 1.29 -12.77 10.16
C PRO A 41 0.43 -13.80 10.86
N PHE A 42 0.93 -15.03 10.92
CA PHE A 42 0.21 -16.09 11.60
C PHE A 42 0.27 -15.84 13.11
N LEU A 43 -0.89 -15.59 13.72
CA LEU A 43 -1.05 -15.57 15.17
C LEU A 43 -1.56 -16.95 15.58
N PRO A 44 -0.75 -17.79 16.25
CA PRO A 44 -1.22 -19.06 16.78
C PRO A 44 -2.43 -18.81 17.68
N GLN A 45 -3.59 -19.36 17.32
CA GLN A 45 -4.74 -19.30 18.22
C GLN A 45 -4.47 -20.24 19.41
N ILE A 46 -4.65 -19.73 20.62
CA ILE A 46 -4.67 -20.56 21.83
C ILE A 46 -5.93 -21.42 21.73
N VAL A 47 -5.78 -22.65 21.26
CA VAL A 47 -6.88 -23.63 21.27
C VAL A 47 -6.90 -24.28 22.66
N PRO A 48 -8.05 -24.40 23.34
CA PRO A 48 -8.15 -25.15 24.59
C PRO A 48 -7.67 -26.60 24.38
N GLU A 49 -6.90 -27.16 25.32
CA GLU A 49 -6.33 -28.53 25.23
C GLU A 49 -7.40 -29.61 24.96
N ASP A 50 -8.61 -29.34 25.44
CA ASP A 50 -9.80 -30.17 25.43
C ASP A 50 -10.62 -30.11 24.12
N ALA A 51 -10.26 -29.23 23.17
CA ALA A 51 -10.95 -29.08 21.89
C ALA A 51 -10.27 -29.81 20.70
N VAL A 52 -9.21 -30.59 20.94
CA VAL A 52 -8.40 -31.19 19.86
C VAL A 52 -8.36 -32.73 19.98
N PRO A 53 -8.59 -33.48 18.90
CA PRO A 53 -8.44 -34.94 18.87
C PRO A 53 -7.01 -35.37 19.25
N PHE A 54 -6.87 -36.52 19.93
CA PHE A 54 -5.60 -36.98 20.54
C PHE A 54 -4.39 -37.13 19.58
N TYR A 55 -4.61 -37.13 18.27
CA TYR A 55 -3.57 -37.27 17.24
C TYR A 55 -3.10 -35.92 16.65
N GLN A 56 -3.62 -34.79 17.12
CA GLN A 56 -3.12 -33.46 16.76
C GLN A 56 -2.48 -32.80 17.98
N SER A 57 -1.16 -32.59 17.96
CA SER A 57 -0.50 -31.75 18.95
C SER A 57 -0.82 -30.28 18.66
N HIS A 58 -1.26 -29.55 19.69
CA HIS A 58 -1.52 -28.11 19.67
C HIS A 58 -0.28 -27.32 19.25
N GLU A 59 -0.24 -26.98 17.98
CA GLU A 59 0.14 -25.68 17.42
C GLU A 59 -0.14 -25.83 15.91
N ALA A 60 -1.17 -25.17 15.40
CA ALA A 60 -0.92 -24.03 14.52
C ALA A 60 0.17 -24.20 13.39
N ILE A 61 0.37 -25.38 12.79
CA ILE A 61 1.35 -25.54 11.70
C ILE A 61 0.75 -25.00 10.41
N ARG A 62 1.20 -23.81 10.04
CA ARG A 62 0.96 -23.21 8.75
C ARG A 62 2.12 -23.59 7.82
N SER A 63 1.95 -24.67 7.06
CA SER A 63 2.99 -25.14 6.14
C SER A 63 2.47 -25.31 4.72
N PHE A 64 3.22 -24.81 3.73
CA PHE A 64 3.01 -25.13 2.32
C PHE A 64 3.70 -26.44 1.91
N LEU A 65 4.36 -27.16 2.84
CA LEU A 65 4.87 -28.51 2.62
C LEU A 65 3.74 -29.53 2.62
N TYR A 66 3.01 -29.67 1.53
CA TYR A 66 1.94 -30.66 1.44
C TYR A 66 1.81 -31.22 0.03
N ASP A 67 1.08 -32.33 -0.07
CA ASP A 67 0.63 -32.89 -1.33
C ASP A 67 -0.78 -32.37 -1.65
N PRO A 68 -0.93 -31.36 -2.55
CA PRO A 68 -2.24 -30.79 -2.89
C PRO A 68 -3.19 -31.73 -3.60
N PHE A 69 -2.70 -32.76 -4.30
CA PHE A 69 -3.52 -33.61 -5.16
C PHE A 69 -3.64 -35.05 -4.66
N GLY A 70 -2.69 -35.53 -3.85
CA GLY A 70 -2.76 -36.87 -3.29
C GLY A 70 -2.60 -37.97 -4.34
N ASP A 71 -1.86 -37.67 -5.42
CA ASP A 71 -1.62 -38.58 -6.54
C ASP A 71 -0.87 -39.85 -6.06
N ASP A 72 -1.08 -40.95 -6.76
CA ASP A 72 -0.38 -42.23 -6.51
C ASP A 72 0.14 -42.78 -7.86
N PRO A 73 1.46 -42.73 -8.13
CA PRO A 73 2.52 -42.29 -7.24
C PRO A 73 2.50 -40.77 -6.96
N PRO A 74 3.05 -40.31 -5.81
CA PRO A 74 3.05 -38.90 -5.46
C PRO A 74 3.77 -38.00 -6.47
N SER A 75 3.11 -36.92 -6.87
CA SER A 75 3.68 -35.86 -7.70
C SER A 75 4.81 -35.10 -6.97
N THR A 76 5.73 -34.54 -7.76
CA THR A 76 6.77 -33.64 -7.24
C THR A 76 6.32 -32.18 -7.33
N TYR A 77 6.54 -31.45 -6.25
CA TYR A 77 6.19 -30.05 -6.11
C TYR A 77 7.44 -29.24 -5.81
N GLY A 78 7.49 -28.01 -6.32
CA GLY A 78 8.63 -27.13 -6.17
C GLY A 78 8.23 -25.73 -5.75
N LEU A 79 9.13 -25.08 -5.03
CA LEU A 79 9.13 -23.64 -4.77
C LEU A 79 10.44 -23.05 -5.29
N GLU A 80 10.33 -22.03 -6.13
CA GLU A 80 11.45 -21.25 -6.65
C GLU A 80 11.41 -19.84 -6.04
N LEU A 81 12.48 -19.44 -5.36
CA LEU A 81 12.72 -18.06 -4.97
C LEU A 81 13.83 -17.48 -5.83
N THR A 82 13.57 -16.37 -6.50
CA THR A 82 14.60 -15.65 -7.28
C THR A 82 14.88 -14.31 -6.62
N ALA A 83 16.15 -14.05 -6.30
CA ALA A 83 16.64 -12.75 -5.83
C ALA A 83 17.42 -12.07 -6.96
N LYS A 84 16.90 -10.91 -7.40
CA LYS A 84 17.59 -9.98 -8.30
C LYS A 84 17.31 -8.55 -7.84
N ASP A 85 16.44 -7.82 -8.54
CA ASP A 85 15.99 -6.46 -8.15
C ASP A 85 14.83 -6.50 -7.14
N ASN A 86 14.09 -7.61 -7.14
CA ASN A 86 13.02 -7.96 -6.21
C ASN A 86 13.10 -9.46 -5.91
N VAL A 87 12.38 -9.91 -4.88
CA VAL A 87 12.17 -11.34 -4.62
C VAL A 87 10.92 -11.80 -5.35
N GLU A 88 11.08 -12.82 -6.21
CA GLU A 88 9.96 -13.54 -6.80
C GLU A 88 9.80 -14.90 -6.13
N VAL A 89 8.55 -15.28 -5.83
CA VAL A 89 8.19 -16.56 -5.21
C VAL A 89 7.25 -17.29 -6.16
N VAL A 90 7.67 -18.46 -6.64
CA VAL A 90 6.93 -19.23 -7.64
C VAL A 90 6.81 -20.69 -7.21
N PHE A 91 5.58 -21.16 -7.00
CA PHE A 91 5.32 -22.60 -6.90
C PHE A 91 5.26 -23.21 -8.29
N PHE A 92 5.77 -24.41 -8.44
CA PHE A 92 5.76 -25.10 -9.72
C PHE A 92 5.60 -26.61 -9.59
N SER A 93 5.09 -27.22 -10.66
CA SER A 93 5.03 -28.68 -10.82
C SER A 93 4.94 -29.02 -12.31
N LYS A 94 5.39 -30.22 -12.69
CA LYS A 94 5.32 -30.74 -14.05
C LYS A 94 3.87 -31.04 -14.44
N ALA A 95 3.57 -30.89 -15.72
CA ALA A 95 2.31 -31.27 -16.33
C ALA A 95 2.56 -31.79 -17.76
N ASP A 96 1.68 -32.69 -18.22
CA ASP A 96 1.80 -33.33 -19.53
C ASP A 96 1.29 -32.41 -20.65
N SER A 97 0.44 -31.45 -20.32
CA SER A 97 -0.12 -30.50 -21.29
C SER A 97 -0.29 -29.09 -20.72
N LYS A 98 -0.37 -28.10 -21.62
CA LYS A 98 -0.71 -26.71 -21.27
C LYS A 98 -2.03 -26.62 -20.49
N PHE A 99 -3.05 -27.37 -20.91
CA PHE A 99 -4.37 -27.35 -20.28
C PHE A 99 -4.30 -27.89 -18.84
N GLN A 100 -3.63 -29.02 -18.65
CA GLN A 100 -3.41 -29.60 -17.33
C GLN A 100 -2.60 -28.67 -16.44
N ALA A 101 -1.54 -28.03 -16.96
CA ALA A 101 -0.76 -27.05 -16.20
C ALA A 101 -1.63 -25.90 -15.66
N ILE A 102 -2.50 -25.33 -16.51
CA ILE A 102 -3.43 -24.27 -16.08
C ILE A 102 -4.40 -24.78 -15.01
N LYS A 103 -5.02 -25.95 -15.24
CA LYS A 103 -5.97 -26.56 -14.31
C LYS A 103 -5.34 -26.83 -12.94
N LEU A 104 -4.18 -27.49 -12.92
CA LEU A 104 -3.42 -27.78 -11.69
C LEU A 104 -3.02 -26.49 -10.97
N GLY A 105 -2.53 -25.49 -11.70
CA GLY A 105 -2.15 -24.21 -11.11
C GLY A 105 -3.31 -23.49 -10.42
N HIS A 106 -4.48 -23.42 -11.06
CA HIS A 106 -5.66 -22.80 -10.44
C HIS A 106 -6.18 -23.59 -9.25
N ALA A 107 -6.20 -24.92 -9.33
CA ALA A 107 -6.61 -25.76 -8.20
C ALA A 107 -5.67 -25.59 -6.99
N TRP A 108 -4.36 -25.60 -7.23
CA TRP A 108 -3.35 -25.43 -6.18
C TRP A 108 -3.38 -24.02 -5.59
N LEU A 109 -3.46 -22.96 -6.42
CA LEU A 109 -3.58 -21.59 -5.91
C LEU A 109 -4.84 -21.40 -5.07
N SER A 110 -5.99 -21.94 -5.48
CA SER A 110 -7.23 -21.86 -4.68
C SER A 110 -7.07 -22.57 -3.33
N ASN A 111 -6.36 -23.70 -3.27
CA ASN A 111 -6.06 -24.38 -2.02
C ASN A 111 -5.11 -23.57 -1.13
N LEU A 112 -4.09 -22.92 -1.71
CA LEU A 112 -3.21 -22.00 -1.00
C LEU A 112 -4.00 -20.81 -0.43
N LYS A 113 -4.90 -20.18 -1.21
CA LYS A 113 -5.76 -19.09 -0.73
C LYS A 113 -6.64 -19.50 0.45
N TYR A 114 -7.18 -20.72 0.39
CA TYR A 114 -8.00 -21.28 1.47
C TYR A 114 -7.19 -21.49 2.75
N LYS A 115 -6.00 -22.08 2.64
CA LYS A 115 -5.09 -22.33 3.78
C LYS A 115 -4.46 -21.05 4.32
N PHE A 116 -4.16 -20.09 3.44
CA PHE A 116 -3.42 -18.89 3.75
C PHE A 116 -4.26 -17.63 3.45
N LYS A 117 -5.05 -17.18 4.42
CA LYS A 117 -5.82 -15.92 4.30
C LYS A 117 -4.90 -14.73 3.98
N GLY A 118 -5.29 -13.91 3.01
CA GLY A 118 -4.49 -12.79 2.47
C GLY A 118 -3.46 -13.19 1.41
N LEU A 119 -3.28 -14.48 1.11
CA LEU A 119 -2.41 -14.93 0.02
C LEU A 119 -3.09 -14.71 -1.33
N ASP A 120 -2.34 -14.23 -2.32
CA ASP A 120 -2.79 -14.16 -3.70
C ASP A 120 -1.65 -14.41 -4.70
N GLY A 121 -1.99 -14.74 -5.94
CA GLY A 121 -1.04 -15.03 -6.99
C GLY A 121 -1.65 -15.17 -8.38
N THR A 122 -0.79 -15.40 -9.36
CA THR A 122 -1.17 -15.59 -10.77
C THR A 122 -0.67 -16.92 -11.28
N VAL A 123 -1.47 -17.58 -12.11
CA VAL A 123 -1.15 -18.89 -12.71
C VAL A 123 -0.72 -18.71 -14.15
N LYS A 124 0.38 -19.34 -14.55
CA LYS A 124 0.82 -19.44 -15.94
C LYS A 124 1.27 -20.87 -16.26
N ALA A 125 0.97 -21.33 -17.47
CA ALA A 125 1.58 -22.53 -18.03
C ALA A 125 2.81 -22.15 -18.85
N LYS A 126 3.96 -22.74 -18.51
CA LYS A 126 5.23 -22.52 -19.22
C LYS A 126 5.66 -23.83 -19.90
N SER A 127 6.00 -23.77 -21.18
CA SER A 127 6.67 -24.88 -21.86
C SER A 127 8.16 -24.79 -21.58
N ILE A 128 8.75 -25.89 -21.10
CA ILE A 128 10.19 -26.04 -20.86
C ILE A 128 10.73 -26.94 -21.96
N ARG A 129 11.71 -26.44 -22.71
CA ARG A 129 12.36 -27.20 -23.80
C ARG A 129 13.61 -27.86 -23.25
N LYS A 130 13.79 -29.15 -23.52
CA LYS A 130 14.94 -29.92 -23.03
C LYS A 130 16.27 -29.58 -23.72
N ASN A 131 16.23 -29.04 -24.95
CA ASN A 131 17.41 -28.92 -25.84
C ASN A 131 17.97 -27.50 -26.04
N ILE A 132 17.61 -26.51 -25.22
CA ILE A 132 18.22 -25.18 -25.33
C ILE A 132 19.37 -25.08 -24.33
N PRO A 133 20.65 -25.06 -24.77
CA PRO A 133 21.73 -24.69 -23.89
C PRO A 133 21.46 -23.27 -23.38
N GLU A 134 21.34 -23.11 -22.06
CA GLU A 134 21.23 -21.80 -21.46
C GLU A 134 22.42 -20.95 -21.94
N SER A 135 22.10 -19.85 -22.59
CA SER A 135 23.04 -18.99 -23.30
C SER A 135 24.25 -18.62 -22.43
N GLY A 136 25.45 -19.10 -22.80
CA GLY A 136 26.76 -18.47 -22.61
C GLY A 136 27.18 -17.96 -21.22
N LYS A 137 26.44 -18.27 -20.15
CA LYS A 137 26.72 -17.82 -18.78
C LYS A 137 27.02 -19.04 -17.94
N GLU A 138 28.16 -19.04 -17.24
CA GLU A 138 28.49 -20.07 -16.25
C GLU A 138 27.40 -20.07 -15.16
N SER A 139 26.52 -21.07 -15.20
CA SER A 139 25.57 -21.35 -14.14
C SER A 139 26.19 -22.34 -13.17
N HIS A 140 26.13 -22.01 -11.89
CA HIS A 140 26.60 -22.88 -10.82
C HIS A 140 25.42 -23.41 -10.03
N LEU A 141 25.43 -24.70 -9.74
CA LEU A 141 24.41 -25.39 -8.98
C LEU A 141 25.02 -26.04 -7.74
N LEU A 142 24.42 -25.78 -6.59
CA LEU A 142 24.79 -26.34 -5.30
C LEU A 142 23.56 -26.94 -4.62
N GLU A 143 23.74 -28.01 -3.87
CA GLU A 143 22.71 -28.64 -3.05
C GLU A 143 22.98 -28.34 -1.57
N ILE A 144 21.95 -27.88 -0.86
CA ILE A 144 21.94 -27.79 0.60
C ILE A 144 21.46 -29.15 1.13
N ASN A 145 22.43 -29.98 1.46
CA ASN A 145 22.20 -31.33 1.89
C ASN A 145 21.91 -31.39 3.40
N LEU A 146 20.62 -31.50 3.75
CA LEU A 146 20.14 -31.56 5.14
C LEU A 146 20.44 -32.92 5.78
N PRO A 147 20.84 -32.98 7.06
CA PRO A 147 21.15 -34.26 7.70
C PRO A 147 19.90 -35.15 7.77
N PRO A 148 20.06 -36.49 7.71
CA PRO A 148 18.93 -37.40 7.79
C PRO A 148 18.33 -37.44 9.21
N GLY A 149 17.04 -37.78 9.29
CA GLY A 149 16.30 -37.89 10.55
C GLY A 149 15.85 -36.53 11.13
N PHE A 150 15.29 -36.57 12.35
CA PHE A 150 14.70 -35.39 12.99
C PHE A 150 15.72 -34.29 13.26
N ILE A 151 15.40 -33.08 12.81
CA ILE A 151 16.26 -31.90 12.98
C ILE A 151 16.06 -31.33 14.39
N LYS A 152 17.14 -30.88 15.05
CA LYS A 152 17.04 -30.33 16.42
C LYS A 152 16.24 -29.03 16.50
N GLN A 153 16.30 -28.23 15.44
CA GLN A 153 15.68 -26.90 15.37
C GLN A 153 15.00 -26.70 14.01
N LYS A 154 13.89 -25.95 13.99
CA LYS A 154 13.17 -25.63 12.75
C LYS A 154 14.08 -24.94 11.75
N ILE A 155 14.12 -25.44 10.51
CA ILE A 155 14.93 -24.87 9.44
C ILE A 155 14.20 -23.70 8.76
N ASN A 156 14.73 -22.47 8.89
CA ASN A 156 14.16 -21.26 8.29
C ASN A 156 14.82 -20.92 6.93
N ILE A 157 14.77 -21.83 5.96
CA ILE A 157 15.57 -21.69 4.73
C ILE A 157 15.17 -20.48 3.88
N ILE A 158 13.88 -20.16 3.81
CA ILE A 158 13.36 -19.01 3.07
C ILE A 158 13.82 -17.71 3.74
N GLU A 159 13.68 -17.61 5.06
CA GLU A 159 14.11 -16.42 5.80
C GLU A 159 15.63 -16.19 5.63
N ARG A 160 16.43 -17.26 5.67
CA ARG A 160 17.87 -17.20 5.40
C ARG A 160 18.14 -16.69 3.98
N PHE A 161 17.38 -17.14 2.99
CA PHE A 161 17.48 -16.64 1.61
C PHE A 161 17.22 -15.14 1.50
N ILE A 162 16.12 -14.66 2.08
CA ILE A 162 15.78 -13.23 2.05
C ILE A 162 16.86 -12.39 2.73
N LYS A 163 17.34 -12.81 3.91
CA LYS A 163 18.41 -12.10 4.64
C LYS A 163 19.74 -12.10 3.88
N ALA A 164 20.05 -13.21 3.20
CA ALA A 164 21.32 -13.36 2.48
C ALA A 164 21.36 -12.57 1.17
N PHE A 165 20.23 -12.40 0.48
CA PHE A 165 20.24 -11.95 -0.92
C PHE A 165 19.30 -10.78 -1.25
N TYR A 166 18.30 -10.42 -0.45
CA TYR A 166 17.33 -9.41 -0.90
C TYR A 166 17.92 -7.99 -1.07
N TYR A 167 18.88 -7.58 -0.23
CA TYR A 167 19.48 -6.23 -0.28
C TYR A 167 20.97 -6.21 -0.66
N THR A 168 21.55 -7.37 -0.94
CA THR A 168 22.99 -7.62 -0.79
C THR A 168 23.65 -8.24 -2.00
N THR A 169 22.87 -8.73 -2.98
CA THR A 169 23.41 -9.42 -4.16
C THR A 169 23.29 -8.59 -5.42
N GLU A 170 24.40 -8.45 -6.14
CA GLU A 170 24.40 -7.98 -7.53
C GLU A 170 24.14 -9.14 -8.51
N HIS A 171 24.20 -10.38 -8.04
CA HIS A 171 24.06 -11.61 -8.82
C HIS A 171 22.63 -12.14 -8.80
N GLN A 172 22.22 -12.76 -9.90
CA GLN A 172 20.96 -13.51 -9.92
C GLN A 172 21.17 -14.84 -9.18
N VAL A 173 20.47 -15.00 -8.07
CA VAL A 173 20.49 -16.22 -7.24
C VAL A 173 19.08 -16.79 -7.17
N GLN A 174 18.97 -18.11 -7.32
CA GLN A 174 17.73 -18.85 -7.23
C GLN A 174 17.85 -19.94 -6.16
N LEU A 175 16.84 -20.04 -5.30
CA LEU A 175 16.67 -21.14 -4.35
C LEU A 175 15.50 -22.00 -4.83
N PHE A 176 15.75 -23.30 -4.95
CA PHE A 176 14.75 -24.30 -5.28
C PHE A 176 14.54 -25.21 -4.08
N ILE A 177 13.29 -25.38 -3.67
CA ILE A 177 12.88 -26.33 -2.63
C ILE A 177 11.93 -27.31 -3.30
N LEU A 178 12.31 -28.58 -3.39
CA LEU A 178 11.50 -29.62 -4.01
C LEU A 178 11.09 -30.64 -2.97
N TRP A 179 9.82 -31.03 -3.02
CA TRP A 179 9.30 -32.08 -2.16
C TRP A 179 8.39 -33.04 -2.89
N ARG A 180 8.37 -34.26 -2.39
CA ARG A 180 7.47 -35.34 -2.82
C ARG A 180 7.04 -36.10 -1.58
N ARG A 181 5.75 -36.37 -1.43
CA ARG A 181 5.26 -37.17 -0.30
C ARG A 181 5.83 -38.59 -0.39
N GLU A 182 6.11 -39.21 0.74
CA GLU A 182 6.50 -40.61 0.75
C GLU A 182 5.33 -41.47 0.21
N PRO A 183 5.61 -42.41 -0.73
CA PRO A 183 4.57 -43.27 -1.28
C PRO A 183 3.91 -44.12 -0.18
N ARG A 184 2.68 -44.58 -0.43
CA ARG A 184 1.99 -45.48 0.49
C ARG A 184 2.79 -46.77 0.64
N SER A 185 2.99 -47.20 1.88
CA SER A 185 3.60 -48.51 2.13
C SER A 185 2.60 -49.61 1.75
N ALA A 186 3.08 -50.72 1.21
CA ALA A 186 2.25 -51.85 0.80
C ALA A 186 1.41 -52.45 1.96
N ASN A 187 1.79 -52.15 3.21
CA ASN A 187 1.19 -52.69 4.44
C ASN A 187 0.29 -51.69 5.19
N SER A 188 0.12 -50.45 4.70
CA SER A 188 -0.72 -49.43 5.35
C SER A 188 -1.67 -48.77 4.37
N GLN A 189 -2.93 -48.61 4.77
CA GLN A 189 -3.91 -47.78 4.04
C GLN A 189 -3.76 -46.28 4.36
N GLU A 190 -3.03 -45.94 5.42
CA GLU A 190 -2.81 -44.56 5.84
C GLU A 190 -1.70 -43.92 5.01
N GLN A 191 -1.91 -42.67 4.61
CA GLN A 191 -0.90 -41.91 3.90
C GLN A 191 0.21 -41.46 4.87
N SER A 192 1.48 -41.56 4.46
CA SER A 192 2.61 -41.12 5.27
C SER A 192 2.57 -39.61 5.54
N ASN A 193 2.99 -39.18 6.72
CA ASN A 193 3.20 -37.76 7.03
C ASN A 193 4.63 -37.28 6.70
N LEU A 194 5.43 -38.16 6.08
CA LEU A 194 6.79 -37.87 5.69
C LEU A 194 6.88 -37.36 4.26
N TYR A 195 7.80 -36.41 4.06
CA TYR A 195 8.09 -35.82 2.77
C TYR A 195 9.57 -35.97 2.45
N ASN A 196 9.86 -36.41 1.23
CA ASN A 196 11.19 -36.33 0.66
C ASN A 196 11.47 -34.89 0.29
N LEU A 197 12.63 -34.36 0.68
CA LEU A 197 12.99 -32.95 0.50
C LEU A 197 14.39 -32.82 -0.09
N ARG A 198 14.52 -31.99 -1.13
CA ARG A 198 15.82 -31.53 -1.66
C ARG A 198 15.81 -30.03 -1.86
N ILE A 199 16.95 -29.40 -1.59
CA ILE A 199 17.10 -27.94 -1.63
C ILE A 199 18.32 -27.58 -2.46
N PHE A 200 18.14 -26.76 -3.49
CA PHE A 200 19.22 -26.36 -4.39
C PHE A 200 19.35 -24.84 -4.47
N ILE A 201 20.57 -24.36 -4.62
CA ILE A 201 20.88 -22.97 -4.95
C ILE A 201 21.54 -22.95 -6.32
N ALA A 202 20.94 -22.24 -7.27
CA ALA A 202 21.53 -21.91 -8.55
C ALA A 202 21.92 -20.44 -8.57
N TYR A 203 23.07 -20.12 -9.16
CA TYR A 203 23.47 -18.73 -9.32
C TYR A 203 24.26 -18.50 -10.61
N HIS A 204 24.16 -17.27 -11.12
CA HIS A 204 24.93 -16.80 -12.27
C HIS A 204 25.87 -15.69 -11.84
N LEU A 205 27.15 -15.83 -12.18
CA LEU A 205 28.14 -14.78 -11.96
C LEU A 205 28.03 -13.74 -13.08
N ASN A 206 27.91 -12.47 -12.70
CA ASN A 206 27.91 -11.37 -13.68
C ASN A 206 29.31 -11.11 -14.25
N ASN A 207 30.36 -11.43 -13.48
CA ASN A 207 31.77 -11.27 -13.83
C ASN A 207 32.54 -12.53 -13.41
N SER A 208 33.51 -12.97 -14.20
CA SER A 208 34.40 -14.12 -13.91
C SER A 208 35.45 -13.83 -12.82
N ASN A 209 35.09 -13.06 -11.79
CA ASN A 209 35.99 -12.73 -10.67
C ASN A 209 35.91 -13.81 -9.58
N ILE A 210 37.04 -14.46 -9.31
CA ILE A 210 37.19 -15.49 -8.26
C ILE A 210 36.79 -14.95 -6.88
N GLU A 211 37.12 -13.70 -6.55
CA GLU A 211 36.77 -13.09 -5.26
C GLU A 211 35.25 -12.97 -5.09
N ALA A 212 34.55 -12.54 -6.14
CA ALA A 212 33.09 -12.44 -6.14
C ALA A 212 32.44 -13.82 -5.97
N LYS A 213 32.97 -14.84 -6.64
CA LYS A 213 32.55 -16.23 -6.49
C LYS A 213 32.76 -16.73 -5.06
N LEU A 214 33.95 -16.58 -4.49
CA LEU A 214 34.25 -17.03 -3.13
C LEU A 214 33.41 -16.30 -2.07
N LYS A 215 33.16 -15.00 -2.26
CA LYS A 215 32.26 -14.25 -1.39
C LYS A 215 30.83 -14.78 -1.46
N LEU A 216 30.33 -15.06 -2.66
CA LEU A 216 28.99 -15.63 -2.86
C LEU A 216 28.88 -17.04 -2.27
N GLU A 217 29.87 -17.90 -2.50
CA GLU A 217 29.93 -19.24 -1.90
C GLU A 217 30.01 -19.16 -0.36
N GLY A 218 30.75 -18.20 0.19
CA GLY A 218 30.78 -17.93 1.64
C GLY A 218 29.42 -17.53 2.19
N ILE A 219 28.64 -16.72 1.46
CA ILE A 219 27.25 -16.42 1.81
C ILE A 219 26.39 -17.68 1.68
N ILE A 220 26.59 -18.51 0.66
CA ILE A 220 25.85 -19.76 0.49
C ILE A 220 26.12 -20.73 1.65
N GLN A 221 27.33 -20.78 2.21
CA GLN A 221 27.63 -21.60 3.41
C GLN A 221 26.74 -21.28 4.61
N PHE A 222 26.21 -20.05 4.71
CA PHE A 222 25.22 -19.68 5.74
C PHE A 222 23.98 -20.60 5.75
N PHE A 223 23.63 -21.22 4.62
CA PHE A 223 22.45 -22.06 4.51
C PHE A 223 22.61 -23.45 5.15
N SER A 224 23.84 -23.89 5.47
CA SER A 224 24.09 -25.14 6.21
C SER A 224 24.50 -24.93 7.67
N MET A 225 24.84 -23.69 8.06
CA MET A 225 25.28 -23.38 9.43
C MET A 225 24.16 -23.62 10.46
N ASP A 226 24.52 -24.16 11.63
CA ASP A 226 23.61 -24.42 12.76
C ASP A 226 22.41 -25.33 12.46
N ILE A 227 22.46 -26.09 11.35
CA ILE A 227 21.45 -27.13 11.04
C ILE A 227 22.07 -28.48 11.39
N GLU A 228 21.55 -29.12 12.43
CA GLU A 228 21.96 -30.46 12.86
C GLU A 228 20.78 -31.35 13.26
N ASN A 229 20.91 -32.65 12.99
CA ASN A 229 19.95 -33.64 13.48
C ASN A 229 20.20 -33.97 14.96
N ARG A 230 19.29 -34.72 15.59
CA ARG A 230 19.42 -35.13 17.00
C ARG A 230 20.71 -35.92 17.31
N LEU A 231 21.31 -36.56 16.31
CA LEU A 231 22.55 -37.32 16.44
C LEU A 231 23.82 -36.45 16.32
N GLY A 232 23.68 -35.17 15.94
CA GLY A 232 24.79 -34.24 15.77
C GLY A 232 25.36 -34.19 14.35
N ASP A 233 24.74 -34.87 13.38
CA ASP A 233 25.10 -34.72 11.97
C ASP A 233 24.67 -33.34 11.47
N ARG A 234 25.54 -32.68 10.72
CA ARG A 234 25.33 -31.31 10.24
C ARG A 234 24.95 -31.27 8.75
N ALA A 235 24.15 -30.27 8.39
CA ALA A 235 23.91 -29.94 6.99
C ALA A 235 25.23 -29.59 6.27
N ARG A 236 25.29 -29.85 4.97
CA ARG A 236 26.46 -29.59 4.13
C ARG A 236 26.03 -28.97 2.82
N ILE A 237 26.95 -28.26 2.18
CA ILE A 237 26.75 -27.76 0.81
C ILE A 237 27.65 -28.55 -0.11
N LEU A 238 27.03 -29.16 -1.11
CA LEU A 238 27.69 -30.05 -2.05
C LEU A 238 27.39 -29.61 -3.48
N THR A 239 28.28 -29.94 -4.41
CA THR A 239 27.96 -29.88 -5.83
C THR A 239 27.27 -31.20 -6.18
N PRO A 240 26.03 -31.19 -6.70
CA PRO A 240 25.33 -32.42 -7.05
C PRO A 240 26.05 -33.11 -8.23
N SER A 241 26.27 -34.41 -8.15
CA SER A 241 27.08 -35.14 -9.14
C SER A 241 26.34 -35.45 -10.45
N ASP A 242 25.00 -35.51 -10.44
CA ASP A 242 24.21 -35.98 -11.59
C ASP A 242 22.84 -35.30 -11.70
N ILE A 243 22.74 -34.03 -11.26
CA ILE A 243 21.49 -33.25 -11.31
C ILE A 243 21.75 -31.97 -12.07
N SER A 244 21.00 -31.79 -13.16
CA SER A 244 20.98 -30.56 -13.94
C SER A 244 19.90 -29.61 -13.46
N HIS A 245 19.99 -28.34 -13.90
CA HIS A 245 18.92 -27.37 -13.70
C HIS A 245 17.60 -27.83 -14.35
N LEU A 246 17.68 -28.58 -15.46
CA LEU A 246 16.50 -29.11 -16.14
C LEU A 246 15.79 -30.17 -15.28
N ASP A 247 16.55 -31.04 -14.61
CA ASP A 247 15.99 -32.06 -13.70
C ASP A 247 15.23 -31.42 -12.53
N ILE A 248 15.74 -30.29 -12.01
CA ILE A 248 15.06 -29.48 -11.00
C ILE A 248 13.73 -28.94 -11.54
N LEU A 249 13.72 -28.35 -12.74
CA LEU A 249 12.49 -27.82 -13.34
C LEU A 249 11.47 -28.90 -13.69
N GLU A 250 11.94 -30.10 -14.05
CA GLU A 250 11.12 -31.28 -14.33
C GLU A 250 10.59 -31.94 -13.03
N GLY A 251 11.26 -31.73 -11.90
CA GLY A 251 11.01 -32.44 -10.64
C GLY A 251 11.62 -33.84 -10.61
N ALA A 252 12.53 -34.15 -11.53
CA ALA A 252 13.21 -35.44 -11.66
C ALA A 252 14.45 -35.55 -10.74
N VAL A 253 14.35 -35.02 -9.51
CA VAL A 253 15.46 -34.98 -8.55
C VAL A 253 15.42 -36.09 -7.51
N PHE A 254 14.35 -36.90 -7.50
CA PHE A 254 14.16 -38.02 -6.59
C PHE A 254 14.30 -39.33 -7.38
N ASN A 255 15.55 -39.73 -7.67
CA ASN A 255 15.85 -41.02 -8.28
C ASN A 255 16.00 -42.07 -7.18
N ASP A 256 14.98 -42.91 -7.03
CA ASP A 256 14.83 -43.87 -5.92
C ASP A 256 15.94 -44.94 -5.86
N ASP A 257 16.68 -45.13 -6.97
CA ASP A 257 17.69 -46.18 -7.13
C ASP A 257 19.14 -45.73 -6.82
N ALA A 258 19.42 -44.42 -6.72
CA ALA A 258 20.79 -43.89 -6.66
C ALA A 258 21.21 -43.34 -5.28
N GLU A 259 20.28 -42.76 -4.51
CA GLU A 259 20.54 -42.18 -3.19
C GLU A 259 19.39 -42.49 -2.22
N PRO A 260 19.67 -42.76 -0.93
CA PRO A 260 18.62 -42.93 0.05
C PRO A 260 17.83 -41.63 0.21
N LEU A 261 16.53 -41.71 -0.09
CA LEU A 261 15.59 -40.63 0.10
C LEU A 261 15.58 -40.16 1.55
N ARG A 262 15.61 -38.84 1.76
CA ARG A 262 15.60 -38.23 3.10
C ARG A 262 14.21 -37.72 3.41
N THR A 263 13.60 -38.35 4.40
CA THR A 263 12.24 -38.07 4.85
C THR A 263 12.23 -37.09 6.02
N TYR A 264 11.36 -36.09 5.94
CA TYR A 264 11.14 -35.07 6.97
C TYR A 264 9.66 -34.95 7.30
N VAL A 265 9.35 -34.58 8.54
CA VAL A 265 8.00 -34.14 8.90
C VAL A 265 7.86 -32.61 8.70
N GLN A 266 6.63 -32.10 8.61
CA GLN A 266 6.41 -30.66 8.42
C GLN A 266 6.99 -29.82 9.56
N GLU A 267 7.08 -30.38 10.76
CA GLU A 267 7.55 -29.75 11.97
C GLU A 267 9.07 -29.53 11.97
N ASP A 268 9.83 -30.27 11.16
CA ASP A 268 11.29 -30.15 11.06
C ASP A 268 11.71 -28.89 10.29
N VAL A 269 10.83 -28.35 9.44
CA VAL A 269 11.14 -27.25 8.51
C VAL A 269 10.11 -26.12 8.62
N ASN A 270 10.57 -24.86 8.59
CA ASN A 270 9.67 -23.72 8.51
C ASN A 270 9.33 -23.41 7.05
N PHE A 271 8.36 -24.15 6.51
CA PHE A 271 7.80 -23.93 5.19
C PHE A 271 6.51 -23.10 5.28
N ASP A 272 6.63 -21.93 5.88
CA ASP A 272 5.63 -20.85 5.86
C ASP A 272 6.21 -19.62 5.12
N PHE A 273 5.38 -18.59 4.91
CA PHE A 273 5.81 -17.29 4.40
C PHE A 273 6.41 -16.46 5.56
N PRO A 274 7.73 -16.23 5.59
CA PRO A 274 8.34 -15.52 6.70
C PRO A 274 7.91 -14.04 6.72
N GLU A 275 7.93 -13.44 7.90
CA GLU A 275 7.55 -12.03 8.05
C GLU A 275 8.40 -11.08 7.21
N THR A 276 9.66 -11.46 6.98
CA THR A 276 10.68 -10.71 6.24
C THR A 276 10.48 -10.74 4.72
N LEU A 277 9.56 -11.56 4.20
CA LEU A 277 9.34 -11.68 2.76
C LEU A 277 8.81 -10.35 2.19
N PRO A 278 9.48 -9.76 1.18
CA PRO A 278 9.19 -8.39 0.74
C PRO A 278 8.07 -8.35 -0.32
N LEU A 279 6.95 -8.99 -0.03
CA LEU A 279 5.75 -8.96 -0.85
C LEU A 279 4.64 -8.18 -0.13
N PRO A 280 3.69 -7.58 -0.88
CA PRO A 280 2.54 -6.91 -0.29
C PRO A 280 1.81 -7.80 0.71
N ARG A 281 1.62 -7.27 1.91
CA ARG A 281 0.81 -7.85 2.98
C ARG A 281 -0.23 -6.83 3.39
N LEU A 282 -1.51 -7.16 3.24
CA LEU A 282 -2.60 -6.24 3.53
C LEU A 282 -3.39 -6.71 4.74
N PRO A 283 -3.92 -5.77 5.53
CA PRO A 283 -4.72 -6.11 6.69
C PRO A 283 -6.05 -6.74 6.29
N ILE A 284 -6.54 -7.65 7.12
CA ILE A 284 -7.91 -8.16 7.09
C ILE A 284 -8.75 -7.26 8.00
N LEU A 285 -9.77 -6.63 7.44
CA LEU A 285 -10.66 -5.76 8.17
C LEU A 285 -11.88 -6.56 8.65
N GLU A 286 -12.07 -6.70 9.96
CA GLU A 286 -13.18 -7.49 10.53
C GLU A 286 -14.57 -6.93 10.17
N ASN A 287 -14.68 -5.61 9.98
CA ASN A 287 -15.94 -4.90 9.76
C ASN A 287 -15.92 -4.13 8.43
N GLU A 288 -15.77 -4.83 7.31
CA GLU A 288 -15.91 -4.23 5.99
C GLU A 288 -17.37 -3.90 5.66
N ASN A 289 -17.68 -2.62 5.53
CA ASN A 289 -19.00 -2.16 5.08
C ASN A 289 -18.96 -1.78 3.60
N VAL A 290 -18.79 -2.79 2.74
CA VAL A 290 -18.79 -2.60 1.28
C VAL A 290 -20.11 -3.10 0.70
N ARG A 291 -20.78 -2.23 -0.05
CA ARG A 291 -21.97 -2.59 -0.82
C ARG A 291 -21.53 -2.95 -2.24
N TYR A 292 -21.71 -4.21 -2.61
CA TYR A 292 -21.55 -4.66 -3.98
C TYR A 292 -22.78 -4.22 -4.78
N ILE A 293 -22.62 -3.18 -5.60
CA ILE A 293 -23.66 -2.66 -6.48
C ILE A 293 -23.11 -2.75 -7.90
N ASP A 294 -23.95 -3.10 -8.87
CA ASP A 294 -23.57 -3.06 -10.28
C ASP A 294 -23.21 -1.63 -10.69
N ILE A 295 -21.93 -1.45 -11.04
CA ILE A 295 -21.37 -0.13 -11.35
C ILE A 295 -21.46 0.11 -12.85
N HIS A 296 -22.57 0.72 -13.29
CA HIS A 296 -22.73 1.17 -14.67
C HIS A 296 -21.88 2.42 -14.99
N ASP A 297 -21.57 2.64 -16.26
CA ASP A 297 -20.74 3.77 -16.71
C ASP A 297 -21.32 5.14 -16.30
N ASP A 298 -22.65 5.28 -16.22
CA ASP A 298 -23.30 6.50 -15.73
C ASP A 298 -22.91 6.79 -14.27
N PHE A 299 -22.87 5.78 -13.41
CA PHE A 299 -22.43 5.95 -12.02
C PHE A 299 -20.94 6.31 -11.96
N LYS A 300 -20.09 5.64 -12.76
CA LYS A 300 -18.64 5.94 -12.81
C LYS A 300 -18.36 7.39 -13.21
N SER A 301 -19.21 7.97 -14.07
CA SER A 301 -19.11 9.39 -14.47
C SER A 301 -19.41 10.37 -13.33
N LYS A 302 -20.18 9.92 -12.30
CA LYS A 302 -20.65 10.72 -11.16
C LYS A 302 -20.02 10.31 -9.82
N ALA A 303 -19.00 9.47 -9.84
CA ALA A 303 -18.30 8.96 -8.66
C ALA A 303 -16.78 9.03 -8.85
N ILE A 304 -16.00 9.08 -7.78
CA ILE A 304 -14.54 9.12 -7.80
C ILE A 304 -14.02 7.72 -7.50
N SER A 305 -13.11 7.19 -8.33
CA SER A 305 -12.42 5.92 -8.07
C SER A 305 -11.42 6.09 -6.92
N VAL A 306 -11.54 5.24 -5.91
CA VAL A 306 -10.60 5.20 -4.77
C VAL A 306 -9.63 4.02 -4.83
N GLY A 307 -9.64 3.28 -5.95
CA GLY A 307 -8.81 2.11 -6.19
C GLY A 307 -9.56 0.80 -6.04
N ASN A 308 -8.81 -0.30 -6.07
CA ASN A 308 -9.37 -1.64 -5.99
C ASN A 308 -9.78 -1.99 -4.56
N HIS A 309 -10.91 -2.69 -4.43
CA HIS A 309 -11.40 -3.20 -3.16
C HIS A 309 -10.44 -4.27 -2.64
N ILE A 310 -10.04 -4.12 -1.39
CA ILE A 310 -9.34 -5.14 -0.63
C ILE A 310 -10.39 -5.94 0.12
N LYS A 311 -10.38 -7.27 -0.04
CA LYS A 311 -11.25 -8.19 0.67
C LYS A 311 -10.42 -9.30 1.28
N ASP A 312 -10.58 -9.56 2.58
CA ASP A 312 -9.86 -10.62 3.29
C ASP A 312 -8.33 -10.55 3.07
N GLY A 313 -7.77 -9.32 3.03
CA GLY A 313 -6.35 -9.07 2.82
C GLY A 313 -5.86 -9.24 1.37
N VAL A 314 -6.77 -9.43 0.41
CA VAL A 314 -6.45 -9.61 -1.02
C VAL A 314 -6.95 -8.43 -1.85
N ILE A 315 -6.14 -7.92 -2.78
CA ILE A 315 -6.58 -6.90 -3.74
C ILE A 315 -7.43 -7.59 -4.80
N THR A 316 -8.70 -7.19 -4.90
CA THR A 316 -9.61 -7.73 -5.92
C THR A 316 -9.54 -6.92 -7.22
N ASP A 317 -10.16 -7.43 -8.28
CA ASP A 317 -10.36 -6.68 -9.53
C ASP A 317 -11.54 -5.70 -9.46
N HIS A 318 -12.24 -5.63 -8.32
CA HIS A 318 -13.39 -4.74 -8.15
C HIS A 318 -12.94 -3.33 -7.77
N GLU A 319 -13.13 -2.37 -8.66
CA GLU A 319 -12.91 -0.95 -8.34
C GLU A 319 -13.96 -0.43 -7.34
N THR A 320 -13.49 0.35 -6.37
CA THR A 320 -14.31 1.02 -5.36
C THR A 320 -14.45 2.50 -5.71
N PHE A 321 -15.64 3.06 -5.44
CA PHE A 321 -15.97 4.43 -5.80
C PHE A 321 -16.69 5.17 -4.67
N ILE A 322 -16.49 6.50 -4.63
CA ILE A 322 -17.23 7.41 -3.76
C ILE A 322 -18.10 8.34 -4.63
N PRO A 323 -19.44 8.32 -4.50
CA PRO A 323 -20.31 9.24 -5.22
C PRO A 323 -19.97 10.71 -4.94
N ILE A 324 -19.90 11.55 -5.98
CA ILE A 324 -19.55 12.98 -5.82
C ILE A 324 -20.59 13.71 -4.97
N ASN A 325 -21.87 13.35 -5.09
CA ASN A 325 -22.96 13.91 -4.29
C ASN A 325 -22.91 13.52 -2.80
N LYS A 326 -22.02 12.61 -2.39
CA LYS A 326 -21.77 12.24 -1.00
C LYS A 326 -20.59 12.99 -0.38
N LEU A 327 -19.77 13.67 -1.17
CA LEU A 327 -18.65 14.48 -0.67
C LEU A 327 -19.04 15.63 0.28
N PRO A 328 -20.26 16.19 0.23
CA PRO A 328 -20.68 17.16 1.24
C PRO A 328 -20.82 16.56 2.66
N GLN A 329 -20.76 15.24 2.81
CA GLN A 329 -20.68 14.57 4.11
C GLN A 329 -19.18 14.46 4.46
N ASP A 330 -18.77 15.10 5.57
CA ASP A 330 -17.36 15.26 5.96
C ASP A 330 -16.52 14.00 5.72
N MET A 331 -15.43 14.15 4.95
CA MET A 331 -14.47 13.08 4.67
C MET A 331 -13.20 13.29 5.49
N ALA A 332 -12.78 12.25 6.22
CA ALA A 332 -11.51 12.24 6.94
C ALA A 332 -10.58 11.14 6.41
N ILE A 333 -9.33 11.51 6.09
CA ILE A 333 -8.30 10.60 5.58
C ILE A 333 -7.21 10.45 6.65
N PHE A 334 -7.08 9.25 7.20
CA PHE A 334 -6.10 8.93 8.24
C PHE A 334 -4.98 8.02 7.72
N GLY A 335 -3.81 8.11 8.34
CA GLY A 335 -2.66 7.26 8.00
C GLY A 335 -1.36 7.77 8.61
N LYS A 336 -0.39 6.89 8.79
CA LYS A 336 0.96 7.25 9.28
C LYS A 336 1.71 8.13 8.28
N SER A 337 2.82 8.74 8.68
CA SER A 337 3.70 9.41 7.72
C SER A 337 4.21 8.39 6.69
N GLY A 338 4.38 8.81 5.43
CA GLY A 338 4.76 7.92 4.34
C GLY A 338 3.65 7.04 3.77
N SER A 339 2.45 6.99 4.36
CA SER A 339 1.35 6.12 3.90
C SER A 339 0.63 6.59 2.62
N GLY A 340 1.14 7.60 1.92
CA GLY A 340 0.57 8.08 0.66
C GLY A 340 -0.62 9.05 0.77
N LYS A 341 -0.94 9.61 1.94
CA LYS A 341 -2.10 10.53 2.14
C LYS A 341 -2.18 11.67 1.11
N THR A 342 -1.07 12.40 0.91
CA THR A 342 -1.01 13.50 -0.07
C THR A 342 -1.28 12.99 -1.49
N TYR A 343 -0.67 11.87 -1.85
CA TYR A 343 -0.80 11.29 -3.19
C TYR A 343 -2.24 10.85 -3.46
N PHE A 344 -2.87 10.19 -2.49
CA PHE A 344 -4.29 9.82 -2.57
C PHE A 344 -5.17 11.05 -2.79
N LEU A 345 -5.00 12.10 -1.97
CA LEU A 345 -5.80 13.31 -2.09
C LEU A 345 -5.55 14.06 -3.40
N ALA A 346 -4.31 14.15 -3.86
CA ALA A 346 -3.99 14.79 -5.14
C ALA A 346 -4.67 14.06 -6.31
N ARG A 347 -4.62 12.73 -6.32
CA ARG A 347 -5.33 11.91 -7.33
C ARG A 347 -6.85 12.11 -7.23
N PHE A 348 -7.39 12.09 -6.01
CA PHE A 348 -8.80 12.32 -5.74
C PHE A 348 -9.29 13.67 -6.28
N VAL A 349 -8.54 14.74 -5.98
CA VAL A 349 -8.84 16.10 -6.43
C VAL A 349 -8.70 16.25 -7.94
N ALA A 350 -7.72 15.60 -8.56
CA ALA A 350 -7.56 15.56 -10.01
C ALA A 350 -8.75 14.89 -10.70
N GLU A 351 -9.25 13.79 -10.14
CA GLU A 351 -10.43 13.11 -10.67
C GLU A 351 -11.72 13.93 -10.48
N LEU A 352 -11.90 14.52 -9.29
CA LEU A 352 -13.01 15.43 -9.01
C LEU A 352 -13.04 16.60 -10.00
N THR A 353 -11.88 17.19 -10.29
CA THR A 353 -11.71 18.27 -11.25
C THR A 353 -12.21 17.92 -12.65
N VAL A 354 -11.98 16.69 -13.10
CA VAL A 354 -12.39 16.23 -14.43
C VAL A 354 -13.90 16.00 -14.48
N LYS A 355 -14.46 15.42 -13.42
CA LYS A 355 -15.87 15.00 -13.35
C LYS A 355 -16.82 16.12 -12.93
N ALA A 356 -16.34 17.14 -12.22
CA ALA A 356 -17.16 18.23 -11.71
C ALA A 356 -16.54 19.60 -12.05
N LYS A 357 -16.83 20.08 -13.27
CA LYS A 357 -16.20 21.27 -13.86
C LYS A 357 -16.60 22.61 -13.23
N ASN A 358 -17.72 22.64 -12.51
CA ASN A 358 -18.29 23.86 -11.91
C ASN A 358 -18.05 23.94 -10.39
N ILE A 359 -17.09 23.19 -9.86
CA ILE A 359 -16.79 23.14 -8.42
C ILE A 359 -15.52 23.95 -8.14
N GLY A 360 -15.64 24.93 -7.25
CA GLY A 360 -14.49 25.60 -6.66
C GLY A 360 -13.77 24.67 -5.70
N ILE A 361 -12.48 24.40 -5.93
CA ILE A 361 -11.68 23.52 -5.08
C ILE A 361 -10.65 24.35 -4.35
N LEU A 362 -10.70 24.31 -3.02
CA LEU A 362 -9.70 24.93 -2.15
C LEU A 362 -8.89 23.84 -1.46
N VAL A 363 -7.57 23.86 -1.70
CA VAL A 363 -6.60 23.00 -1.02
C VAL A 363 -5.76 23.87 -0.09
N LEU A 364 -5.81 23.55 1.20
CA LEU A 364 -5.05 24.25 2.24
C LEU A 364 -3.88 23.38 2.72
N ASN A 365 -2.66 23.81 2.43
CA ASN A 365 -1.45 23.15 2.92
C ASN A 365 -0.94 23.80 4.20
N VAL A 366 -1.07 23.11 5.32
CA VAL A 366 -0.68 23.62 6.65
C VAL A 366 0.66 23.09 7.14
N ALA A 367 1.30 22.14 6.46
CA ALA A 367 2.40 21.38 7.07
C ALA A 367 3.67 21.34 6.22
N LYS A 368 3.59 20.75 5.02
CA LYS A 368 4.79 20.33 4.28
C LYS A 368 5.15 21.34 3.22
N GLU A 369 6.42 21.66 3.08
CA GLU A 369 6.89 22.44 1.93
C GLU A 369 6.76 21.65 0.62
N SER A 370 6.79 22.35 -0.51
CA SER A 370 6.86 21.78 -1.86
C SER A 370 5.69 20.86 -2.25
N GLN A 371 4.53 20.95 -1.58
CA GLN A 371 3.35 20.13 -1.93
C GLN A 371 2.63 20.66 -3.17
N GLU A 372 2.91 21.88 -3.62
CA GLU A 372 2.32 22.47 -4.81
C GLU A 372 2.65 21.72 -6.12
N ILE A 373 3.65 20.83 -6.09
CA ILE A 373 4.02 19.97 -7.22
C ILE A 373 2.89 19.00 -7.61
N PHE A 374 2.04 18.63 -6.63
CA PHE A 374 0.90 17.73 -6.82
C PHE A 374 -0.33 18.44 -7.38
N TYR A 375 -0.35 19.78 -7.38
CA TYR A 375 -1.49 20.62 -7.76
C TYR A 375 -1.08 21.59 -8.89
N ARG A 376 -0.68 21.05 -10.04
CA ARG A 376 -0.10 21.84 -11.15
C ARG A 376 -1.07 22.85 -11.75
N ASP A 377 -2.34 22.48 -11.89
CA ASP A 377 -3.38 23.29 -12.54
C ASP A 377 -4.10 24.23 -11.56
N PHE A 378 -3.55 24.43 -10.37
CA PHE A 378 -4.12 25.27 -9.33
C PHE A 378 -3.46 26.65 -9.34
N SER A 379 -4.24 27.70 -9.08
CA SER A 379 -3.70 29.01 -8.71
C SER A 379 -3.05 28.88 -7.34
N LYS A 380 -1.75 29.14 -7.26
CA LYS A 380 -0.94 28.98 -6.05
C LYS A 380 -0.81 30.34 -5.38
N VAL A 381 -1.19 30.42 -4.11
CA VAL A 381 -0.99 31.61 -3.29
C VAL A 381 -0.29 31.19 -2.02
N LYS A 382 0.94 31.65 -1.82
CA LYS A 382 1.77 31.29 -0.68
C LYS A 382 1.70 32.38 0.37
N TYR A 383 1.83 32.02 1.64
CA TYR A 383 1.94 32.99 2.73
C TYR A 383 3.04 34.04 2.48
N SER A 384 4.14 33.67 1.81
CA SER A 384 5.21 34.59 1.41
C SER A 384 4.77 35.70 0.44
N ASP A 385 3.70 35.46 -0.31
CA ASP A 385 3.32 36.31 -1.43
C ASP A 385 2.65 37.60 -0.95
N LYS A 386 2.83 38.68 -1.71
CA LYS A 386 2.31 40.02 -1.35
C LYS A 386 0.78 40.10 -1.41
N ASP A 387 0.16 39.26 -2.23
CA ASP A 387 -1.29 39.17 -2.46
C ASP A 387 -1.98 38.10 -1.60
N PHE A 388 -1.23 37.40 -0.74
CA PHE A 388 -1.82 36.52 0.27
C PHE A 388 -2.56 37.36 1.33
N HIS A 389 -3.89 37.33 1.27
CA HIS A 389 -4.75 38.20 2.06
C HIS A 389 -6.01 37.46 2.52
N ILE A 390 -6.35 37.61 3.80
CA ILE A 390 -7.45 36.93 4.49
C ILE A 390 -7.94 37.90 5.59
N PRO A 391 -8.90 38.79 5.31
CA PRO A 391 -9.34 39.78 6.28
C PRO A 391 -9.89 39.10 7.54
N TYR A 392 -9.54 39.62 8.72
CA TYR A 392 -9.98 39.04 10.00
C TYR A 392 -11.49 39.24 10.23
N PHE A 393 -12.10 40.20 9.54
CA PHE A 393 -13.54 40.45 9.57
C PHE A 393 -14.04 40.85 8.18
N ILE A 394 -15.21 40.33 7.80
CA ILE A 394 -15.91 40.72 6.57
C ILE A 394 -17.31 41.19 6.91
N ASP A 395 -17.67 42.35 6.36
CA ASP A 395 -19.04 42.84 6.41
C ASP A 395 -19.89 42.23 5.27
N ALA A 396 -20.45 41.04 5.53
CA ALA A 396 -21.38 40.38 4.60
C ALA A 396 -22.82 40.83 4.85
N LYS A 397 -23.55 41.29 3.84
CA LYS A 397 -24.85 41.98 4.04
C LYS A 397 -25.99 41.12 4.61
N GLU A 398 -25.90 39.79 4.55
CA GLU A 398 -27.06 38.89 4.78
C GLU A 398 -27.15 38.29 6.18
N GLU A 399 -26.05 38.23 6.95
CA GLU A 399 -26.12 37.84 8.36
C GLU A 399 -26.39 39.04 9.27
N THR A 400 -26.91 38.80 10.49
CA THR A 400 -26.96 39.88 11.47
C THR A 400 -25.54 40.27 11.90
N LEU A 401 -25.26 41.58 11.95
CA LEU A 401 -23.97 42.11 12.41
C LEU A 401 -23.56 41.50 13.76
N LYS A 402 -24.54 41.35 14.67
CA LYS A 402 -24.35 40.70 15.98
C LYS A 402 -23.77 39.29 15.88
N LYS A 403 -24.30 38.44 14.99
CA LYS A 403 -23.81 37.06 14.80
C LYS A 403 -22.37 37.07 14.27
N ARG A 404 -22.06 37.92 13.30
CA ARG A 404 -20.70 38.04 12.75
C ARG A 404 -19.67 38.46 13.79
N LEU A 405 -20.01 39.45 14.63
CA LEU A 405 -19.15 39.86 15.74
C LEU A 405 -18.93 38.72 16.73
N GLN A 406 -19.98 38.00 17.10
CA GLN A 406 -19.85 36.84 17.99
C GLN A 406 -18.91 35.78 17.39
N GLU A 407 -19.12 35.37 16.13
CA GLU A 407 -18.26 34.39 15.48
C GLU A 407 -16.81 34.86 15.35
N THR A 408 -16.62 36.16 15.09
CA THR A 408 -15.29 36.80 15.04
C THR A 408 -14.59 36.71 16.39
N ALA A 409 -15.28 37.10 17.46
CA ALA A 409 -14.80 36.98 18.82
C ALA A 409 -14.48 35.52 19.22
N THR A 410 -15.34 34.57 18.83
CA THR A 410 -15.14 33.14 19.12
C THR A 410 -13.87 32.62 18.46
N TYR A 411 -13.67 32.85 17.15
CA TYR A 411 -12.49 32.31 16.47
C TYR A 411 -11.20 33.03 16.90
N ILE A 412 -11.23 34.34 17.20
CA ILE A 412 -10.08 35.06 17.75
C ILE A 412 -9.72 34.47 19.12
N CYS A 413 -10.70 34.28 20.00
CA CYS A 413 -10.49 33.67 21.32
C CYS A 413 -9.85 32.28 21.21
N ALA A 414 -10.35 31.44 20.30
CA ALA A 414 -9.81 30.11 20.04
C ALA A 414 -8.39 30.16 19.48
N SER A 415 -8.13 31.06 18.52
CA SER A 415 -6.82 31.25 17.88
C SER A 415 -5.75 31.76 18.85
N LEU A 416 -6.15 32.49 19.88
CA LEU A 416 -5.26 32.96 20.95
C LEU A 416 -5.10 31.93 22.09
N GLY A 417 -5.87 30.84 22.09
CA GLY A 417 -5.89 29.84 23.16
C GLY A 417 -6.36 30.42 24.49
N LEU A 418 -7.32 31.35 24.44
CA LEU A 418 -7.85 32.07 25.60
C LEU A 418 -9.08 31.37 26.18
N LYS A 419 -9.37 31.61 27.46
CA LYS A 419 -10.59 31.13 28.13
C LYS A 419 -11.82 31.86 27.60
N ASN A 420 -13.00 31.24 27.68
CA ASN A 420 -14.29 31.78 27.20
C ASN A 420 -14.67 33.17 27.74
N VAL A 421 -14.08 33.64 28.86
CA VAL A 421 -14.28 35.02 29.33
C VAL A 421 -13.80 36.06 28.31
N PHE A 422 -12.73 35.74 27.57
CA PHE A 422 -12.17 36.62 26.55
C PHE A 422 -13.07 36.78 25.34
N GLU A 423 -13.86 35.76 24.98
CA GLU A 423 -14.84 35.86 23.90
C GLU A 423 -15.83 37.01 24.14
N LYS A 424 -16.38 37.12 25.36
CA LYS A 424 -17.27 38.23 25.73
C LYS A 424 -16.56 39.59 25.72
N ILE A 425 -15.30 39.61 26.14
CA ILE A 425 -14.48 40.83 26.16
C ILE A 425 -14.21 41.32 24.72
N ILE A 426 -13.81 40.41 23.83
CA ILE A 426 -13.53 40.71 22.42
C ILE A 426 -14.81 41.22 21.75
N TYR A 427 -15.93 40.51 21.90
CA TYR A 427 -17.22 40.94 21.36
C TYR A 427 -17.63 42.35 21.84
N ARG A 428 -17.49 42.65 23.14
CA ARG A 428 -17.81 43.98 23.67
C ARG A 428 -16.87 45.06 23.16
N THR A 429 -15.60 44.71 22.93
CA THR A 429 -14.62 45.62 22.34
C THR A 429 -14.99 45.94 20.90
N GLU A 430 -15.38 44.95 20.10
CA GLU A 430 -15.85 45.13 18.74
C GLU A 430 -17.09 46.03 18.67
N VAL A 431 -18.08 45.78 19.54
CA VAL A 431 -19.27 46.63 19.67
C VAL A 431 -18.88 48.06 20.02
N GLY A 432 -17.97 48.25 20.98
CA GLY A 432 -17.48 49.58 21.35
C GLY A 432 -16.83 50.34 20.20
N PHE A 433 -16.04 49.66 19.34
CA PHE A 433 -15.48 50.27 18.13
C PHE A 433 -16.56 50.71 17.15
N LEU A 434 -17.58 49.88 16.93
CA LEU A 434 -18.70 50.22 16.05
C LEU A 434 -19.53 51.38 16.59
N GLU A 435 -19.78 51.45 17.89
CA GLU A 435 -20.52 52.55 18.52
C GLU A 435 -19.74 53.89 18.46
N LEU A 436 -18.41 53.84 18.63
CA LEU A 436 -17.57 55.04 18.68
C LEU A 436 -17.14 55.56 17.31
N THR A 437 -16.87 54.65 16.37
CA THR A 437 -16.24 54.99 15.07
C THR A 437 -17.03 54.53 13.85
N GLY A 438 -18.11 53.76 14.05
CA GLY A 438 -18.92 53.19 12.96
C GLY A 438 -18.28 51.99 12.26
N GLN A 439 -17.05 51.61 12.60
CA GLN A 439 -16.31 50.54 11.95
C GLN A 439 -15.37 49.82 12.93
N LEU A 440 -14.95 48.60 12.56
CA LEU A 440 -13.86 47.92 13.25
C LEU A 440 -12.50 48.49 12.79
N PRO A 441 -11.44 48.38 13.61
CA PRO A 441 -10.12 48.86 13.23
C PRO A 441 -9.57 48.12 12.00
N GLU A 442 -8.83 48.84 11.15
CA GLU A 442 -8.33 48.29 9.89
C GLU A 442 -7.31 47.15 10.12
N TYR A 443 -6.45 47.30 11.13
CA TYR A 443 -5.42 46.31 11.48
C TYR A 443 -5.83 45.47 12.70
N PHE A 444 -5.49 44.18 12.64
CA PHE A 444 -5.82 43.23 13.69
C PHE A 444 -5.21 43.60 15.05
N ILE A 445 -3.98 44.15 15.06
CA ILE A 445 -3.32 44.57 16.30
C ILE A 445 -4.08 45.67 17.03
N ASP A 446 -4.74 46.57 16.31
CA ASP A 446 -5.47 47.69 16.92
C ASP A 446 -6.75 47.20 17.61
N LEU A 447 -7.38 46.14 17.08
CA LEU A 447 -8.44 45.42 17.79
C LEU A 447 -7.92 44.83 19.12
N LEU A 448 -6.76 44.16 19.08
CA LEU A 448 -6.17 43.56 20.28
C LEU A 448 -5.76 44.62 21.31
N ARG A 449 -5.23 45.77 20.89
CA ARG A 449 -4.96 46.92 21.77
C ARG A 449 -6.24 47.49 22.38
N GLY A 450 -7.33 47.50 21.61
CA GLY A 450 -8.67 47.82 22.10
C GLY A 450 -9.12 46.86 23.21
N VAL A 451 -8.88 45.56 23.04
CA VAL A 451 -9.20 44.53 24.04
C VAL A 451 -8.38 44.74 25.31
N GLU A 452 -7.07 45.01 25.18
CA GLU A 452 -6.22 45.33 26.34
C GLU A 452 -6.75 46.56 27.10
N THR A 453 -7.18 47.58 26.36
CA THR A 453 -7.75 48.81 26.92
C THR A 453 -9.09 48.54 27.62
N TYR A 454 -9.94 47.70 27.03
CA TYR A 454 -11.18 47.27 27.64
C TYR A 454 -10.92 46.56 28.98
N ILE A 455 -9.96 45.65 29.05
CA ILE A 455 -9.62 44.93 30.29
C ILE A 455 -9.09 45.89 31.38
N LYS A 456 -8.33 46.93 31.01
CA LYS A 456 -7.84 47.95 31.97
C LYS A 456 -8.97 48.80 32.54
N ASN A 457 -9.96 49.14 31.72
CA ASN A 457 -11.00 50.11 32.07
C ASN A 457 -12.26 49.49 32.67
N ASN A 458 -12.39 48.17 32.65
CA ASN A 458 -13.53 47.46 33.24
C ASN A 458 -13.15 46.83 34.60
N PRO A 459 -14.03 46.90 35.61
CA PRO A 459 -13.71 46.42 36.95
C PRO A 459 -13.74 44.89 37.02
N TYR A 460 -12.57 44.29 37.26
CA TYR A 460 -12.39 42.91 37.69
C TYR A 460 -11.69 42.91 39.06
N GLY A 461 -11.69 41.78 39.78
CA GLY A 461 -10.87 41.68 41.00
C GLY A 461 -9.39 41.95 40.66
N PRO A 462 -8.59 42.62 41.53
CA PRO A 462 -7.21 43.00 41.19
C PRO A 462 -6.33 41.86 40.67
N GLU A 463 -6.44 40.68 41.29
CA GLU A 463 -5.73 39.47 40.87
C GLU A 463 -6.24 38.92 39.53
N GLU A 464 -7.56 38.95 39.32
CA GLU A 464 -8.19 38.50 38.07
C GLU A 464 -7.81 39.44 36.91
N GLN A 465 -7.83 40.76 37.14
CA GLN A 465 -7.44 41.75 36.15
C GLN A 465 -5.96 41.60 35.75
N ALA A 466 -5.07 41.43 36.73
CA ALA A 466 -3.65 41.20 36.48
C ALA A 466 -3.42 39.92 35.67
N ASN A 467 -4.11 38.83 36.01
CA ASN A 467 -4.04 37.56 35.29
C ASN A 467 -4.56 37.68 33.85
N LEU A 468 -5.72 38.33 33.65
CA LEU A 468 -6.29 38.56 32.32
C LEU A 468 -5.32 39.36 31.43
N LEU A 469 -4.76 40.44 31.95
CA LEU A 469 -3.78 41.27 31.23
C LEU A 469 -2.50 40.51 30.90
N GLN A 470 -1.97 39.74 31.86
CA GLN A 470 -0.75 38.96 31.65
C GLN A 470 -0.95 37.89 30.57
N VAL A 471 -2.02 37.10 30.67
CA VAL A 471 -2.35 36.05 29.70
C VAL A 471 -2.57 36.65 28.32
N PHE A 472 -3.31 37.76 28.22
CA PHE A 472 -3.61 38.39 26.94
C PHE A 472 -2.36 38.98 26.27
N ARG A 473 -1.54 39.76 27.00
CA ARG A 473 -0.30 40.36 26.46
C ARG A 473 0.67 39.31 25.93
N ASN A 474 0.82 38.20 26.67
CA ASN A 474 1.68 37.09 26.26
C ASN A 474 1.26 36.49 24.92
N ARG A 475 -0.05 36.51 24.60
CA ARG A 475 -0.57 36.01 23.31
C ARG A 475 -0.52 37.08 22.23
N MET A 476 -0.92 38.31 22.53
CA MET A 476 -0.98 39.43 21.59
C MET A 476 0.37 39.71 20.89
N ASN A 477 1.47 39.69 21.64
CA ASN A 477 2.81 39.99 21.10
C ASN A 477 3.24 39.04 19.96
N THR A 478 2.63 37.86 19.86
CA THR A 478 2.91 36.88 18.78
C THR A 478 2.37 37.35 17.42
N PHE A 479 1.50 38.35 17.38
CA PHE A 479 0.79 38.78 16.17
C PHE A 479 1.15 40.18 15.71
N ASP A 480 2.08 40.88 16.37
CA ASP A 480 2.49 42.26 16.01
C ASP A 480 3.42 42.31 14.78
N GLU A 481 3.65 41.18 14.11
CA GLU A 481 4.45 41.12 12.89
C GLU A 481 3.74 41.83 11.72
N GLU A 482 4.45 42.72 11.02
CA GLU A 482 3.92 43.49 9.88
C GLU A 482 3.26 42.58 8.82
N LYS A 483 3.86 41.41 8.57
CA LYS A 483 3.31 40.45 7.61
C LYS A 483 1.94 39.92 8.06
N VAL A 484 1.78 39.59 9.33
CA VAL A 484 0.50 39.11 9.90
C VAL A 484 -0.57 40.19 9.78
N GLN A 485 -0.21 41.44 10.08
CA GLN A 485 -1.12 42.58 9.96
C GLN A 485 -1.57 42.81 8.52
N ASN A 486 -0.66 42.74 7.56
CA ASN A 486 -1.00 42.88 6.14
C ASN A 486 -1.91 41.74 5.62
N VAL A 487 -1.69 40.50 6.09
CA VAL A 487 -2.54 39.35 5.73
C VAL A 487 -3.96 39.53 6.28
N LEU A 488 -4.09 39.95 7.54
CA LEU A 488 -5.36 40.00 8.27
C LEU A 488 -6.15 41.29 8.10
N LYS A 489 -5.55 42.32 7.52
CA LYS A 489 -6.13 43.66 7.35
C LYS A 489 -7.58 43.64 6.84
N ILE A 490 -8.48 44.46 7.38
CA ILE A 490 -9.83 44.61 6.81
C ILE A 490 -9.73 45.34 5.48
N THR A 491 -10.41 44.82 4.45
CA THR A 491 -10.51 45.47 3.15
C THR A 491 -11.95 45.43 2.62
N ASN A 492 -12.28 46.39 1.76
CA ASN A 492 -13.62 46.50 1.16
C ASN A 492 -13.85 45.49 0.02
N LYS A 493 -12.84 44.71 -0.37
CA LYS A 493 -12.88 43.77 -1.49
C LYS A 493 -12.49 42.39 -1.00
N LEU A 494 -13.12 41.36 -1.56
CA LEU A 494 -12.68 39.99 -1.30
C LEU A 494 -11.27 39.77 -1.85
N PRO A 495 -10.46 38.93 -1.20
CA PRO A 495 -9.18 38.50 -1.76
C PRO A 495 -9.39 37.86 -3.14
N LYS A 496 -8.49 38.13 -4.09
CA LYS A 496 -8.58 37.60 -5.46
C LYS A 496 -8.76 36.08 -5.51
N TRP A 497 -8.09 35.35 -4.63
CA TRP A 497 -8.19 33.90 -4.57
C TRP A 497 -9.59 33.42 -4.15
N VAL A 498 -10.30 34.21 -3.35
CA VAL A 498 -11.70 33.95 -2.97
C VAL A 498 -12.61 34.17 -4.17
N ASP A 499 -12.48 35.30 -4.87
CA ASP A 499 -13.26 35.58 -6.08
C ASP A 499 -13.05 34.48 -7.12
N ASP A 500 -11.79 34.10 -7.35
CA ASP A 500 -11.41 33.02 -8.25
C ASP A 500 -12.02 31.68 -7.81
N TRP A 501 -12.02 31.36 -6.51
CA TRP A 501 -12.62 30.14 -5.97
C TRP A 501 -14.14 30.11 -6.14
N LEU A 502 -14.84 31.22 -5.86
CA LEU A 502 -16.30 31.33 -5.98
C LEU A 502 -16.79 31.13 -7.42
N ILE A 503 -16.00 31.49 -8.43
CA ILE A 503 -16.34 31.24 -9.84
C ILE A 503 -15.89 29.85 -10.34
N GLY A 504 -15.49 28.96 -9.43
CA GLY A 504 -15.15 27.57 -9.75
C GLY A 504 -13.67 27.31 -10.07
N LYS A 505 -12.76 28.27 -9.82
CA LYS A 505 -11.32 27.99 -9.98
C LYS A 505 -10.77 27.19 -8.81
N LYS A 506 -9.58 26.65 -9.05
CA LYS A 506 -8.86 25.75 -8.16
C LYS A 506 -7.74 26.52 -7.47
N ILE A 507 -7.77 26.59 -6.15
CA ILE A 507 -6.85 27.39 -5.35
C ILE A 507 -6.04 26.49 -4.44
N PHE A 508 -4.73 26.69 -4.43
CA PHE A 508 -3.80 26.07 -3.49
C PHE A 508 -3.23 27.16 -2.59
N LEU A 509 -3.60 27.13 -1.30
CA LEU A 509 -3.07 28.03 -0.28
C LEU A 509 -1.94 27.34 0.48
N ASP A 510 -0.74 27.94 0.45
CA ASP A 510 0.43 27.39 1.12
C ASP A 510 0.77 28.16 2.40
N LEU A 511 0.59 27.51 3.55
CA LEU A 511 0.96 28.00 4.88
C LEU A 511 2.21 27.30 5.44
N SER A 512 2.96 26.54 4.63
CA SER A 512 4.14 25.79 5.08
C SER A 512 5.14 26.66 5.86
N MET A 513 5.43 27.85 5.35
CA MET A 513 6.34 28.85 5.94
C MET A 513 5.76 29.64 7.14
N CYS A 514 4.51 29.39 7.52
CA CYS A 514 3.86 30.12 8.60
C CYS A 514 4.25 29.52 9.97
N SER A 515 4.55 30.39 10.95
CA SER A 515 4.80 29.96 12.33
C SER A 515 3.57 29.27 12.93
N LYS A 516 3.76 28.37 13.90
CA LYS A 516 2.67 27.54 14.46
C LYS A 516 1.47 28.36 14.96
N PHE A 517 1.73 29.45 15.69
CA PHE A 517 0.67 30.28 16.27
C PHE A 517 -0.06 31.13 15.22
N VAL A 518 0.69 31.76 14.31
CA VAL A 518 0.11 32.53 13.20
C VAL A 518 -0.70 31.62 12.27
N LYS A 519 -0.21 30.39 12.04
CA LYS A 519 -0.88 29.39 11.21
C LYS A 519 -2.25 29.02 11.76
N MET A 520 -2.37 28.84 13.07
CA MET A 520 -3.65 28.55 13.72
C MET A 520 -4.65 29.70 13.52
N LEU A 521 -4.20 30.95 13.69
CA LEU A 521 -5.02 32.14 13.45
C LEU A 521 -5.46 32.24 12.00
N ILE A 522 -4.54 32.09 11.05
CA ILE A 522 -4.83 32.20 9.62
C ILE A 522 -5.78 31.08 9.15
N VAL A 523 -5.57 29.84 9.60
CA VAL A 523 -6.46 28.72 9.27
C VAL A 523 -7.88 29.01 9.77
N ASN A 524 -8.04 29.47 11.02
CA ASN A 524 -9.35 29.83 11.56
C ASN A 524 -9.99 31.01 10.81
N ALA A 525 -9.20 32.02 10.43
CA ALA A 525 -9.68 33.12 9.61
C ALA A 525 -10.17 32.65 8.22
N ILE A 526 -9.46 31.71 7.57
CA ILE A 526 -9.92 31.09 6.31
C ILE A 526 -11.23 30.35 6.52
N PHE A 527 -11.36 29.55 7.57
CA PHE A 527 -12.60 28.83 7.86
C PHE A 527 -13.76 29.77 8.11
N GLN A 528 -13.55 30.84 8.89
CA GLN A 528 -14.57 31.84 9.16
C GLN A 528 -14.97 32.56 7.88
N LEU A 529 -14.00 32.97 7.06
CA LEU A 529 -14.22 33.59 5.76
C LEU A 529 -15.07 32.70 4.84
N VAL A 530 -14.66 31.43 4.70
CA VAL A 530 -15.38 30.43 3.89
C VAL A 530 -16.80 30.23 4.41
N ARG A 531 -16.98 30.10 5.72
CA ARG A 531 -18.30 29.94 6.36
C ARG A 531 -19.22 31.13 6.08
N THR A 532 -18.74 32.36 6.31
CA THR A 532 -19.51 33.59 6.06
C THR A 532 -19.94 33.70 4.61
N LEU A 533 -19.09 33.31 3.66
CA LEU A 533 -19.41 33.33 2.23
C LEU A 533 -20.35 32.20 1.82
N ILE A 534 -20.18 30.99 2.34
CA ILE A 534 -21.05 29.85 2.02
C ILE A 534 -22.49 30.13 2.48
N SER A 535 -22.70 30.67 3.69
CA SER A 535 -24.03 31.07 4.18
C SER A 535 -24.74 32.03 3.21
N PHE A 536 -23.99 33.01 2.67
CA PHE A 536 -24.48 33.99 1.69
C PHE A 536 -24.91 33.34 0.35
N PHE A 537 -24.22 32.29 -0.11
CA PHE A 537 -24.56 31.61 -1.36
C PHE A 537 -25.72 30.61 -1.18
N PHE A 538 -25.78 29.86 -0.08
CA PHE A 538 -26.84 28.86 0.14
C PHE A 538 -28.23 29.47 0.36
N GLU A 539 -28.33 30.67 0.94
CA GLU A 539 -29.62 31.38 1.06
C GLU A 539 -30.10 31.99 -0.27
N ASN A 540 -29.17 32.35 -1.17
CA ASN A 540 -29.49 32.96 -2.47
C ASN A 540 -29.62 31.98 -3.64
N SER A 541 -29.17 30.73 -3.51
CA SER A 541 -29.10 29.79 -4.65
C SER A 541 -29.64 28.40 -4.37
N PHE A 542 -30.95 28.32 -4.07
CA PHE A 542 -31.73 27.09 -4.31
C PHE A 542 -32.15 26.91 -5.78
N LYS A 543 -31.41 27.49 -6.74
CA LYS A 543 -31.77 27.42 -8.17
C LYS A 543 -30.67 27.00 -9.14
N ASN A 544 -29.39 26.89 -8.77
CA ASN A 544 -28.36 26.45 -9.73
C ASN A 544 -27.29 25.56 -9.08
N GLU A 545 -26.88 24.55 -9.83
CA GLU A 545 -25.97 23.44 -9.52
C GLU A 545 -24.52 23.90 -9.23
N GLN A 546 -24.30 24.64 -8.13
CA GLN A 546 -22.95 24.98 -7.65
C GLN A 546 -22.68 24.27 -6.33
N ALA A 547 -21.86 23.23 -6.37
CA ALA A 547 -21.32 22.58 -5.17
C ALA A 547 -19.95 23.19 -4.85
N LEU A 548 -19.74 23.60 -3.60
CA LEU A 548 -18.43 24.01 -3.07
C LEU A 548 -17.82 22.82 -2.32
N ALA A 549 -16.59 22.44 -2.67
CA ALA A 549 -15.87 21.35 -2.00
C ALA A 549 -14.64 21.93 -1.28
N PHE A 550 -14.59 21.76 0.03
CA PHE A 550 -13.48 22.20 0.87
C PHE A 550 -12.67 20.98 1.33
N PHE A 551 -11.38 20.95 1.02
CA PHE A 551 -10.49 19.89 1.47
C PHE A 551 -9.49 20.43 2.49
N TYR A 552 -9.66 20.01 3.74
CA TYR A 552 -8.70 20.28 4.80
C TYR A 552 -7.63 19.19 4.83
N ILE A 553 -6.35 19.59 4.74
CA ILE A 553 -5.22 18.68 4.85
C ILE A 553 -4.47 18.99 6.14
N HIS A 554 -4.69 18.19 7.19
CA HIS A 554 -3.77 18.13 8.33
C HIS A 554 -2.83 16.94 8.14
N ILE A 555 -1.56 17.19 7.83
CA ILE A 555 -0.54 16.12 7.85
C ILE A 555 0.24 16.27 9.14
N ASN A 556 0.01 15.36 10.08
CA ASN A 556 0.95 15.09 11.18
C ASN A 556 2.17 14.33 10.66
#